data_AF-A0A7Y5G975-F1
#
_entry.id   AF-A0A7Y5G975-F1
#
_cell.length_a   1.000
_cell.length_b   1.000
_cell.length_c   1.000
_cell.angle_alpha   90.00
_cell.angle_beta   90.00
_cell.angle_gamma   90.00
#
_symmetry.space_group_name_H-M   'P 1'
#
loop_
_entity.id
_entity.type
_entity.pdbx_description
1 polymer ?
#
loop_
_entity_poly.entity_id
_entity_poly.type
_entity_poly.pdbx_seq_one_letter_code
_entity_poly.pdbx_strand_id
1 'polypeptide(L)'
;MITVRLSGHTGSTIDLRETVTRILQSIKETEKVFLDFSGIVFISRAAADQLLKEKKRLNEKNIEVVFLDVRPNISEMLDRVSKGTPQTDISEPRILEIHETHKIISVLSKLFHRSA
;
A
#
# COMPACT_ATOMS: atom_id res chain seq x y z
N MET A 1 -15.67 -3.58 -26.50
CA MET A 1 -15.46 -3.97 -25.09
C MET A 1 -14.46 -5.11 -25.02
N ILE A 2 -13.58 -5.12 -24.02
CA ILE A 2 -12.60 -6.19 -23.80
C ILE A 2 -12.52 -6.55 -22.32
N THR A 3 -12.13 -7.79 -22.02
CA THR A 3 -11.83 -8.26 -20.66
C THR A 3 -10.37 -8.68 -20.59
N VAL A 4 -9.65 -8.17 -19.60
CA VAL A 4 -8.24 -8.47 -19.35
C VAL A 4 -8.13 -9.18 -18.01
N ARG A 5 -7.77 -10.48 -18.07
CA ARG A 5 -7.57 -11.30 -16.87
C ARG A 5 -6.17 -11.10 -16.32
N LEU A 6 -6.07 -10.38 -15.21
CA LEU A 6 -4.79 -9.97 -14.63
C LEU A 6 -3.94 -11.18 -14.21
N SER A 7 -4.58 -12.26 -13.76
CA SER A 7 -3.88 -13.47 -13.34
C SER A 7 -3.17 -14.19 -14.50
N GLY A 8 -3.69 -14.07 -15.72
CA GLY A 8 -3.03 -14.59 -16.93
C GLY A 8 -1.75 -13.84 -17.28
N HIS A 9 -1.53 -12.63 -16.75
CA HIS A 9 -0.35 -11.81 -17.02
C HIS A 9 0.63 -11.73 -15.85
N THR A 10 0.14 -11.96 -14.63
CA THR A 10 0.88 -11.66 -13.38
C THR A 10 0.96 -12.83 -12.41
N GLY A 11 0.22 -13.92 -12.64
CA GLY A 11 0.05 -14.98 -11.65
C GLY A 11 -0.95 -14.55 -10.58
N SER A 12 -0.70 -14.86 -9.31
CA SER A 12 -1.61 -14.49 -8.22
C SER A 12 -1.28 -13.14 -7.57
N THR A 13 -0.16 -12.51 -7.91
CA THR A 13 0.31 -11.27 -7.27
C THR A 13 0.64 -10.19 -8.31
N ILE A 14 0.37 -8.94 -7.98
CA ILE A 14 0.69 -7.79 -8.83
C ILE A 14 1.66 -6.87 -8.07
N ASP A 15 2.95 -7.05 -8.30
CA ASP A 15 3.97 -6.43 -7.45
C ASP A 15 4.68 -5.23 -8.09
N LEU A 16 4.78 -5.21 -9.43
CA LEU A 16 5.57 -4.24 -10.19
C LEU A 16 4.71 -3.23 -10.94
N ARG A 17 5.16 -1.97 -10.97
CA ARG A 17 4.51 -0.90 -11.74
C ARG A 17 4.54 -1.19 -13.23
N GLU A 18 5.69 -1.66 -13.70
CA GLU A 18 5.99 -1.91 -15.09
C GLU A 18 5.04 -2.96 -15.68
N THR A 19 4.66 -3.96 -14.88
CA THR A 19 3.71 -4.99 -15.27
C THR A 19 2.34 -4.38 -15.55
N VAL A 20 1.84 -3.52 -14.65
CA VAL A 20 0.57 -2.80 -14.83
C VAL A 20 0.62 -1.92 -16.07
N THR A 21 1.69 -1.17 -16.25
CA THR A 21 1.88 -0.29 -17.42
C THR A 21 1.86 -1.10 -18.72
N ARG A 22 2.60 -2.22 -18.81
CA ARG A 22 2.64 -3.05 -20.02
C ARG A 22 1.26 -3.59 -20.39
N ILE A 23 0.50 -4.10 -19.41
CA ILE A 23 -0.85 -4.65 -19.62
C ILE A 23 -1.83 -3.57 -20.11
N LEU A 24 -1.75 -2.35 -19.56
CA LEU A 24 -2.73 -1.29 -19.85
C LEU A 24 -2.33 -0.40 -21.04
N GLN A 25 -1.06 -0.41 -21.44
CA GLN A 25 -0.60 0.24 -22.67
C GLN A 25 -0.95 -0.56 -23.93
N SER A 26 -1.11 -1.88 -23.84
CA SER A 26 -1.55 -2.70 -24.98
C SER A 26 -3.02 -2.49 -25.34
N ILE A 27 -3.79 -1.83 -24.47
CA ILE A 27 -5.20 -1.52 -24.72
C ILE A 27 -5.27 -0.34 -25.70
N LYS A 28 -5.81 -0.61 -26.89
CA LYS A 28 -6.13 0.40 -27.91
C LYS A 28 -7.58 0.22 -28.36
N GLU A 29 -8.22 1.33 -28.73
CA GLU A 29 -9.48 1.34 -29.49
C GLU A 29 -10.62 0.50 -28.89
N THR A 30 -11.01 0.78 -27.65
CA THR A 30 -12.22 0.21 -27.04
C THR A 30 -12.91 1.26 -26.17
N GLU A 31 -14.23 1.22 -26.09
CA GLU A 31 -15.02 2.10 -25.22
C GLU A 31 -14.99 1.63 -23.75
N LYS A 32 -14.75 0.32 -23.54
CA LYS A 32 -14.86 -0.31 -22.21
C LYS A 32 -13.87 -1.45 -22.02
N VAL A 33 -13.27 -1.49 -20.84
CA VAL A 33 -12.32 -2.50 -20.37
C VAL A 33 -12.79 -3.04 -19.03
N PHE A 34 -12.88 -4.36 -18.95
CA PHE A 34 -13.05 -5.07 -17.68
C PHE A 34 -11.70 -5.62 -17.24
N LEU A 35 -11.19 -5.17 -16.10
CA LEU A 35 -10.00 -5.75 -15.47
C LEU A 35 -10.46 -6.80 -14.49
N ASP A 36 -10.21 -8.07 -14.83
CA ASP A 36 -10.60 -9.22 -14.04
C ASP A 36 -9.49 -9.58 -13.04
N PHE A 37 -9.81 -9.41 -11.76
CA PHE A 37 -8.95 -9.75 -10.61
C PHE A 37 -9.12 -11.19 -10.13
N SER A 38 -9.90 -12.02 -10.85
CA SER A 38 -10.04 -13.44 -10.54
C SER A 38 -8.67 -14.13 -10.50
N GLY A 39 -8.35 -14.73 -9.36
CA GLY A 39 -7.06 -15.38 -9.11
C GLY A 39 -5.97 -14.45 -8.55
N ILE A 40 -6.18 -13.13 -8.49
CA ILE A 40 -5.28 -12.22 -7.79
C ILE A 40 -5.58 -12.27 -6.30
N VAL A 41 -4.53 -12.51 -5.49
CA VAL A 41 -4.60 -12.56 -4.04
C VAL A 41 -3.96 -11.33 -3.39
N PHE A 42 -3.03 -10.68 -4.08
CA PHE A 42 -2.26 -9.55 -3.56
C PHE A 42 -1.91 -8.54 -4.64
N ILE A 43 -1.85 -7.26 -4.26
CA ILE A 43 -1.32 -6.17 -5.05
C ILE A 43 -0.42 -5.30 -4.18
N SER A 44 0.77 -4.94 -4.67
CA SER A 44 1.64 -4.00 -3.97
C SER A 44 1.08 -2.57 -4.05
N ARG A 45 1.47 -1.72 -3.09
CA ARG A 45 1.08 -0.30 -3.11
C ARG A 45 1.54 0.42 -4.37
N ALA A 46 2.74 0.09 -4.86
CA ALA A 46 3.30 0.68 -6.07
C ALA A 46 2.49 0.29 -7.32
N ALA A 47 2.13 -0.98 -7.44
CA ALA A 47 1.28 -1.47 -8.52
C ALA A 47 -0.14 -0.89 -8.44
N ALA A 48 -0.72 -0.80 -7.25
CA ALA A 48 -2.03 -0.17 -7.03
C ALA A 48 -2.04 1.31 -7.45
N ASP A 49 -1.00 2.07 -7.08
CA ASP A 49 -0.84 3.47 -7.51
C ASP A 49 -0.72 3.58 -9.03
N GLN A 50 0.09 2.72 -9.66
CA GLN A 50 0.23 2.72 -11.11
C GLN A 50 -1.09 2.36 -11.80
N LEU A 51 -1.84 1.40 -11.26
CA LEU A 51 -3.13 0.97 -11.80
C LEU A 51 -4.14 2.11 -11.79
N LEU A 52 -4.21 2.89 -10.71
CA LEU A 52 -5.10 4.04 -10.63
C LEU A 52 -4.70 5.14 -11.61
N LYS A 53 -3.40 5.37 -11.81
CA LYS A 53 -2.89 6.31 -12.83
C LYS A 53 -3.25 5.89 -14.24
N GLU A 54 -3.05 4.62 -14.58
CA GLU A 54 -3.41 4.08 -15.90
C GLU A 54 -4.93 4.09 -16.13
N LYS A 55 -5.73 3.78 -15.09
CA LYS A 55 -7.19 3.92 -15.14
C LYS A 55 -7.59 5.36 -15.47
N LYS A 56 -7.00 6.35 -14.81
CA LYS A 56 -7.25 7.77 -15.10
C LYS A 56 -6.88 8.11 -16.55
N ARG A 57 -5.70 7.68 -17.01
CA ARG A 57 -5.24 7.88 -18.41
C ARG A 57 -6.19 7.25 -19.43
N LEU A 58 -6.76 6.08 -19.14
CA LEU A 58 -7.73 5.41 -20.02
C LEU A 58 -9.08 6.17 -20.03
N ASN A 59 -9.55 6.61 -18.88
CA ASN A 59 -10.77 7.43 -18.78
C ASN A 59 -10.63 8.76 -19.55
N GLU A 60 -9.46 9.40 -19.51
CA GLU A 60 -9.16 10.62 -20.32
C GLU A 60 -9.23 10.36 -21.83
N LYS A 61 -9.11 9.10 -22.26
CA LYS A 61 -9.29 8.66 -23.64
C LYS A 61 -10.72 8.15 -23.93
N ASN A 62 -11.69 8.45 -23.06
CA ASN A 62 -13.07 7.95 -23.12
C ASN A 62 -13.18 6.41 -23.08
N ILE A 63 -12.25 5.74 -22.39
CA ILE A 63 -12.28 4.30 -22.18
C ILE A 63 -12.71 4.03 -20.74
N GLU A 64 -13.90 3.46 -20.54
CA GLU A 64 -14.41 3.10 -19.22
C GLU A 64 -13.67 1.88 -18.68
N VAL A 65 -13.11 1.98 -17.47
CA VAL A 65 -12.43 0.87 -16.80
C VAL A 65 -13.23 0.39 -15.59
N VAL A 66 -13.68 -0.86 -15.66
CA VAL A 66 -14.43 -1.55 -14.60
C VAL A 66 -13.56 -2.66 -14.01
N PHE A 67 -13.52 -2.75 -12.68
CA PHE A 67 -12.82 -3.84 -12.00
C PHE A 67 -13.82 -4.96 -11.66
N LEU A 68 -13.47 -6.20 -12.01
CA LEU A 68 -14.26 -7.41 -11.73
C LEU A 68 -13.55 -8.28 -10.69
N ASP A 69 -14.32 -8.98 -9.86
CA ASP A 69 -13.85 -9.97 -8.89
C ASP A 69 -12.74 -9.47 -7.95
N VAL A 70 -12.83 -8.20 -7.55
CA VAL A 70 -11.87 -7.56 -6.65
C VAL A 70 -12.08 -8.09 -5.22
N ARG A 71 -11.06 -8.74 -4.67
CA ARG A 71 -11.08 -9.18 -3.27
C ARG A 71 -11.07 -7.98 -2.31
N PRO A 72 -11.67 -8.10 -1.11
CA PRO A 72 -11.74 -7.00 -0.14
C PRO A 72 -10.39 -6.36 0.19
N ASN A 73 -9.34 -7.16 0.38
CA ASN A 73 -7.99 -6.67 0.69
C ASN A 73 -7.37 -5.86 -0.46
N ILE A 74 -7.64 -6.24 -1.71
CA ILE A 74 -7.18 -5.52 -2.90
C ILE A 74 -7.97 -4.21 -3.02
N SER A 75 -9.29 -4.26 -2.82
CA SER A 75 -10.14 -3.06 -2.81
C SER A 75 -9.68 -2.06 -1.75
N GLU A 76 -9.35 -2.54 -0.56
CA GLU A 76 -8.84 -1.70 0.53
C GLU A 76 -7.49 -1.07 0.16
N MET A 77 -6.56 -1.82 -0.44
CA MET A 77 -5.29 -1.26 -0.92
C MET A 77 -5.51 -0.16 -1.97
N LEU A 78 -6.41 -0.39 -2.94
CA LEU A 78 -6.75 0.61 -3.95
C LEU A 78 -7.37 1.87 -3.33
N ASP A 79 -8.27 1.70 -2.36
CA ASP A 79 -8.89 2.81 -1.64
C ASP A 79 -7.85 3.63 -0.84
N ARG A 80 -7.00 2.95 -0.05
CA ARG A 80 -5.90 3.58 0.71
C ARG A 80 -4.98 4.40 -0.19
N VAL A 81 -4.60 3.86 -1.35
CA VAL A 81 -3.75 4.56 -2.32
C VAL A 81 -4.49 5.74 -2.95
N SER A 82 -5.76 5.57 -3.32
CA SER A 82 -6.58 6.65 -3.90
C SER A 82 -6.75 7.86 -2.98
N LYS A 83 -6.79 7.62 -1.66
CA LYS A 83 -6.89 8.64 -0.62
C LYS A 83 -5.54 9.26 -0.25
N GLY A 84 -4.45 8.81 -0.88
CA GLY A 84 -3.10 9.26 -0.57
C GLY A 84 -2.65 8.92 0.85
N THR A 85 -3.32 7.98 1.53
CA THR A 85 -3.00 7.65 2.92
C THR A 85 -1.61 7.00 2.95
N PRO A 86 -0.65 7.54 3.72
CA PRO A 86 0.60 6.86 3.98
C PRO A 86 0.30 5.56 4.72
N GLN A 87 1.11 4.52 4.47
CA GLN A 87 1.08 3.36 5.35
C GLN A 87 1.43 3.87 6.74
N THR A 88 0.54 3.69 7.73
CA THR A 88 1.01 3.68 9.11
C THR A 88 1.83 2.41 9.21
N ASP A 89 3.15 2.54 9.05
CA ASP A 89 4.09 1.47 9.33
C ASP A 89 3.88 1.07 10.80
N ILE A 90 3.19 -0.05 11.02
CA ILE A 90 3.32 -0.79 12.27
C ILE A 90 4.61 -1.60 12.16
N SER A 91 5.71 -0.86 12.10
CA SER A 91 7.08 -1.35 12.00
C SER A 91 7.93 -0.56 13.00
N GLU A 92 7.60 -0.71 14.29
CA GLU A 92 8.52 -0.62 15.44
C GLU A 92 7.73 -0.83 16.74
N PRO A 93 8.12 -1.76 17.64
CA PRO A 93 7.65 -1.66 19.02
C PRO A 93 8.16 -0.33 19.56
N ARG A 94 7.23 0.56 19.96
CA ARG A 94 7.59 1.73 20.76
C ARG A 94 8.29 1.21 22.03
N ILE A 95 9.62 1.24 22.04
CA ILE A 95 10.35 1.31 23.30
C ILE A 95 9.91 2.65 23.89
N LEU A 96 9.01 2.58 24.87
CA LEU A 96 8.79 3.69 25.78
C LEU A 96 10.13 3.94 26.44
N GLU A 97 10.89 4.93 25.97
CA GLU A 97 11.96 5.54 26.74
C GLU A 97 11.31 6.03 28.04
N ILE A 98 11.46 5.24 29.10
CA ILE A 98 11.27 5.73 30.46
C ILE A 98 12.38 6.74 30.64
N HIS A 99 12.07 8.02 30.45
CA HIS A 99 12.90 9.11 30.91
C HIS A 99 12.97 8.99 32.44
N GLU A 100 13.96 8.26 32.92
CA GLU A 100 14.30 8.24 34.34
C GLU A 100 14.67 9.67 34.75
N THR A 101 13.79 10.23 35.57
CA THR A 101 13.96 11.51 36.25
C THR A 101 15.26 11.48 37.04
N HIS A 102 16.32 12.10 36.51
CA HIS A 102 17.53 12.43 37.26
C HIS A 102 17.20 13.36 38.43
N LYS A 103 16.86 12.78 39.59
CA LYS A 103 16.93 13.47 40.89
C LYS A 103 16.99 12.55 42.11
N ILE A 104 17.67 11.38 42.03
CA ILE A 104 17.94 10.53 43.21
C ILE A 104 19.45 10.20 43.36
N ILE A 105 20.34 11.08 42.89
CA ILE A 105 21.77 11.03 43.28
C ILE A 105 22.19 12.42 43.75
N SER A 106 21.66 12.82 44.90
CA SER A 106 22.14 13.98 45.68
C SER A 106 21.80 13.82 47.18
N VAL A 107 20.79 13.03 47.52
CA VAL A 107 20.44 12.74 48.92
C VAL A 107 21.26 11.60 49.51
N LEU A 108 21.73 10.64 48.70
CA LEU A 108 22.46 9.46 49.18
C LEU A 108 23.97 9.68 49.45
N SER A 109 24.58 10.78 49.01
CA SER A 109 25.96 11.12 49.42
C SER A 109 26.05 11.84 50.78
N LYS A 110 24.93 12.37 51.30
CA LYS A 110 24.86 12.95 52.65
C LYS A 110 24.51 11.94 53.75
N LEU A 111 24.18 10.69 53.40
CA LEU A 111 23.89 9.62 54.36
C LEU A 111 25.07 8.66 54.63
N PHE A 112 26.20 8.80 53.95
CA PHE A 112 27.38 7.92 54.13
C PHE A 112 28.62 8.59 54.75
N HIS A 113 28.48 9.77 55.40
CA HIS A 113 29.56 10.41 56.19
C HIS A 113 29.16 10.79 57.63
N ARG A 114 28.22 10.06 58.22
CA ARG A 114 28.01 10.07 59.69
C ARG A 114 27.98 8.63 60.19
N SER A 115 29.16 8.14 60.56
CA SER A 115 29.44 7.27 61.72
C SER A 115 30.77 6.53 61.54
N ALA A 116 31.85 7.16 61.97
CA ALA A 116 32.94 6.57 62.75
C ALA A 116 33.67 7.73 63.44
#